data_AF-A0ABD3VY28-F1
#
_entry.id   AF-A0ABD3VY28-F1
#
_cell.length_a   1.000
_cell.length_b   1.000
_cell.length_c   1.000
_cell.angle_alpha   90.00
_cell.angle_beta   90.00
_cell.angle_gamma   90.00
#
_symmetry.space_group_name_H-M   'P 1'
#
loop_
_entity.id
_entity.type
_entity.pdbx_description
1 polymer ?
#
loop_
_entity_poly.entity_id
_entity_poly.type
_entity_poly.pdbx_seq_one_letter_code
_entity_poly.pdbx_strand_id
1 'polypeptide(L)'
;MQSERSQDMRSEIRKKERRYERACEQIAVLDRTIAEVRKRYKRAKRDKMRSFQYNIGLRLQVLNGVRCMYSTYARIMADQAAKLRDDLIDVIRQIIAESNSDNPSE
;
A
#
# COMPACT_ATOMS: atom_id res chain seq x y z
N MET A 1 18.47 -9.42 23.84
CA MET A 1 18.36 -8.16 23.08
C MET A 1 18.21 -8.37 21.57
N GLN A 2 19.10 -9.07 20.86
CA GLN A 2 18.99 -9.21 19.39
C GLN A 2 17.75 -10.02 18.92
N SER A 3 17.35 -11.06 19.65
CA SER A 3 16.11 -11.82 19.36
C SER A 3 14.84 -10.96 19.46
N GLU A 4 14.75 -10.10 20.46
CA GLU A 4 13.61 -9.20 20.69
C GLU A 4 13.48 -8.16 19.57
N ARG A 5 14.61 -7.55 19.17
CA ARG A 5 14.67 -6.62 18.03
C ARG A 5 14.19 -7.26 16.72
N SER A 6 14.56 -8.52 16.47
CA SER A 6 14.12 -9.24 15.27
C SER A 6 12.59 -9.51 15.27
N GLN A 7 12.01 -9.75 16.45
CA GLN A 7 10.59 -9.97 16.61
C GLN A 7 9.79 -8.68 16.39
N ASP A 8 10.28 -7.55 16.90
CA ASP A 8 9.69 -6.23 16.67
C ASP A 8 9.70 -5.84 15.19
N MET A 9 10.82 -6.06 14.49
CA MET A 9 10.92 -5.84 13.05
C MET A 9 9.89 -6.67 12.26
N ARG A 10 9.72 -7.96 12.60
CA ARG A 10 8.71 -8.83 11.99
C ARG A 10 7.28 -8.32 12.24
N SER A 11 7.00 -7.81 13.44
CA SER A 11 5.71 -7.23 13.79
C SER A 11 5.40 -5.98 12.97
N GLU A 12 6.40 -5.10 12.80
CA GLU A 12 6.27 -3.90 11.99
C GLU A 12 6.12 -4.20 10.50
N ILE A 13 6.87 -5.16 9.95
CA ILE A 13 6.69 -5.64 8.57
C ILE A 13 5.23 -6.05 8.34
N ARG A 14 4.69 -6.91 9.22
CA ARG A 14 3.29 -7.37 9.13
C ARG A 14 2.29 -6.22 9.21
N LYS A 15 2.54 -5.19 10.03
CA LYS A 15 1.68 -4.00 10.09
C LYS A 15 1.71 -3.22 8.77
N LYS A 16 2.88 -3.04 8.16
CA LYS A 16 3.02 -2.31 6.89
C LYS A 16 2.38 -3.08 5.75
N GLU A 17 2.55 -4.39 5.68
CA GLU A 17 1.91 -5.26 4.69
C GLU A 17 0.38 -5.21 4.80
N ARG A 18 -0.18 -5.32 6.01
CA ARG A 18 -1.64 -5.17 6.21
C ARG A 18 -2.17 -3.80 5.76
N ARG A 19 -1.40 -2.73 5.94
CA ARG A 19 -1.78 -1.39 5.49
C ARG A 19 -1.73 -1.28 3.96
N TYR A 20 -0.73 -1.90 3.34
CA TYR A 20 -0.63 -2.02 1.89
C TYR A 20 -1.83 -2.79 1.31
N GLU A 21 -2.16 -3.96 1.85
CA GLU A 21 -3.30 -4.78 1.42
C GLU A 21 -4.61 -4.00 1.48
N ARG A 22 -4.87 -3.34 2.63
CA ARG A 22 -6.05 -2.47 2.79
C ARG A 22 -6.08 -1.34 1.77
N ALA A 23 -4.95 -0.73 1.45
CA ALA A 23 -4.89 0.32 0.44
C ALA A 23 -5.25 -0.23 -0.96
N CYS A 24 -4.77 -1.43 -1.31
CA CYS A 24 -5.14 -2.13 -2.54
C CYS A 24 -6.64 -2.45 -2.61
N GLU A 25 -7.23 -2.90 -1.51
CA GLU A 25 -8.68 -3.11 -1.41
C GLU A 25 -9.47 -1.81 -1.67
N GLN A 26 -9.04 -0.70 -1.06
CA GLN A 26 -9.67 0.61 -1.29
C GLN A 26 -9.54 1.06 -2.74
N ILE A 27 -8.39 0.85 -3.39
CA ILE A 27 -8.20 1.13 -4.82
C ILE A 27 -9.22 0.32 -5.66
N ALA A 28 -9.38 -0.97 -5.37
CA ALA A 28 -10.32 -1.82 -6.09
C ALA A 28 -11.79 -1.39 -5.91
N VAL A 29 -12.16 -0.88 -4.74
CA VAL A 29 -13.49 -0.28 -4.49
C VAL A 29 -13.66 1.03 -5.27
N LEU A 30 -12.63 1.89 -5.25
CA LEU A 30 -12.64 3.16 -5.96
C LEU A 30 -12.70 2.98 -7.48
N ASP A 31 -11.98 2.02 -8.04
CA ASP A 31 -12.03 1.74 -9.48
C ASP A 31 -13.43 1.30 -9.93
N ARG A 32 -14.10 0.44 -9.15
CA ARG A 32 -15.50 0.06 -9.39
C ARG A 32 -16.43 1.28 -9.33
N THR A 33 -16.28 2.11 -8.30
CA THR A 33 -17.08 3.33 -8.11
C THR A 33 -16.85 4.33 -9.26
N ILE A 34 -15.60 4.55 -9.65
CA ILE A 34 -15.22 5.44 -10.76
C ILE A 34 -15.83 4.93 -12.07
N ALA A 35 -15.80 3.62 -12.33
CA ALA A 35 -16.40 3.04 -13.53
C ALA A 35 -17.91 3.30 -13.60
N GLU A 36 -18.62 3.14 -12.47
CA GLU A 36 -20.05 3.41 -12.39
C GLU A 36 -20.37 4.90 -12.61
N VAL A 37 -19.66 5.78 -11.91
CA VAL A 37 -19.86 7.24 -12.03
C VAL A 37 -19.52 7.70 -13.46
N ARG A 38 -18.49 7.12 -14.11
CA ARG A 38 -18.18 7.38 -15.52
C ARG A 38 -19.32 6.96 -16.45
N LYS A 39 -19.99 5.84 -16.19
CA LYS A 39 -21.18 5.41 -16.97
C LYS A 39 -22.31 6.44 -16.84
N ARG A 40 -22.57 6.94 -15.62
CA ARG A 40 -23.57 7.99 -15.36
C ARG A 40 -23.20 9.31 -16.04
N TYR A 41 -21.92 9.69 -16.01
CA TYR A 41 -21.40 10.86 -16.72
C TYR A 41 -21.66 10.78 -18.22
N LYS A 42 -21.34 9.63 -18.84
CA LYS A 42 -21.57 9.40 -20.28
C LYS A 42 -23.06 9.54 -20.63
N ARG A 43 -23.95 9.01 -19.80
CA ARG A 43 -25.41 9.17 -19.95
C ARG A 43 -25.82 10.64 -19.86
N ALA A 44 -25.38 11.36 -18.83
CA ALA A 44 -25.67 12.79 -18.66
C ALA A 44 -25.20 13.63 -19.86
N LYS A 45 -24.02 13.33 -20.40
CA LYS A 45 -23.47 13.99 -21.59
C LYS A 45 -24.33 13.72 -22.84
N ARG A 46 -24.73 12.46 -23.06
CA ARG A 46 -25.60 12.06 -24.17
C ARG A 46 -26.95 12.79 -24.09
N ASP A 47 -27.52 12.86 -22.90
CA ASP A 47 -28.84 13.46 -22.66
C ASP A 47 -28.77 15.00 -22.48
N LYS A 48 -27.60 15.61 -22.74
CA LYS A 48 -27.32 17.07 -22.67
C LYS A 48 -27.67 17.71 -21.31
N MET A 49 -27.61 16.95 -20.23
CA MET A 49 -27.91 17.41 -18.87
C MET A 49 -26.72 18.18 -18.26
N ARG A 50 -26.49 19.43 -18.68
CA ARG A 50 -25.26 20.20 -18.38
C ARG A 50 -24.94 20.33 -16.88
N SER A 51 -25.91 20.71 -16.05
CA SER A 51 -25.69 20.85 -14.60
C SER A 51 -25.34 19.52 -13.93
N PHE A 52 -26.00 18.44 -14.37
CA PHE A 52 -25.74 17.09 -13.86
C PHE A 52 -24.39 16.55 -14.34
N GLN A 53 -24.01 16.84 -15.59
CA GLN A 53 -22.68 16.54 -16.13
C GLN A 53 -21.59 17.22 -15.30
N TYR A 54 -21.75 18.50 -14.97
CA TYR A 54 -20.79 19.24 -14.15
C TYR A 54 -20.63 18.61 -12.76
N ASN A 55 -21.74 18.33 -12.07
CA ASN A 55 -21.72 17.71 -10.74
C ASN A 55 -21.04 16.32 -10.76
N ILE A 56 -21.39 15.47 -11.74
CA ILE A 56 -20.73 14.17 -11.90
C ILE A 56 -19.25 14.33 -12.24
N GLY A 57 -18.89 15.32 -13.07
CA GLY A 57 -17.52 15.64 -13.43
C GLY A 57 -16.66 15.96 -12.21
N LEU A 58 -17.15 16.83 -11.31
CA LEU A 58 -16.50 17.14 -10.04
C LEU A 58 -16.31 15.86 -9.20
N ARG A 59 -17.37 15.05 -9.07
CA ARG A 59 -17.30 13.79 -8.33
C ARG A 59 -16.25 12.83 -8.91
N LEU A 60 -16.14 12.74 -10.23
CA LEU A 60 -15.10 11.94 -10.89
C LEU A 60 -13.70 12.46 -10.57
N GLN A 61 -13.47 13.77 -10.61
CA GLN A 61 -12.16 14.34 -10.29
C GLN A 61 -11.76 14.01 -8.85
N VAL A 62 -12.67 14.20 -7.88
CA VAL A 62 -12.43 13.86 -6.48
C VAL A 62 -12.10 12.38 -6.32
N LEU A 63 -12.90 11.48 -6.91
CA LEU A 63 -12.67 10.04 -6.81
C LEU A 63 -11.34 9.60 -7.41
N ASN A 64 -10.95 10.14 -8.58
CA ASN A 64 -9.64 9.85 -9.16
C ASN A 64 -8.50 10.37 -8.27
N GLY A 65 -8.67 11.55 -7.65
CA GLY A 65 -7.72 12.11 -6.70
C GLY A 65 -7.50 11.20 -5.50
N VAL A 66 -8.59 10.77 -4.85
CA VAL A 66 -8.54 9.84 -3.72
C VAL A 66 -7.90 8.50 -4.12
N ARG A 67 -8.23 7.96 -5.29
CA ARG A 67 -7.59 6.74 -5.81
C ARG A 67 -6.08 6.92 -5.95
N CYS A 68 -5.64 8.05 -6.51
CA CYS A 68 -4.22 8.37 -6.66
C CYS A 68 -3.52 8.42 -5.28
N MET A 69 -4.15 9.03 -4.28
CA MET A 69 -3.62 9.07 -2.92
C MET A 69 -3.43 7.66 -2.32
N TYR A 70 -4.41 6.76 -2.50
CA TYR A 70 -4.26 5.37 -2.05
C TYR A 70 -3.18 4.62 -2.82
N SER A 71 -3.02 4.86 -4.12
CA SER A 71 -1.92 4.26 -4.90
C SER A 71 -0.55 4.71 -4.40
N THR A 72 -0.39 5.99 -4.10
CA THR A 72 0.84 6.53 -3.50
C THR A 72 1.07 5.95 -2.11
N TYR A 73 0.03 5.89 -1.27
CA TYR A 73 0.12 5.32 0.07
C TYR A 73 0.50 3.83 0.05
N ALA A 74 -0.11 3.05 -0.85
CA ALA A 74 0.24 1.64 -1.06
C ALA A 74 1.72 1.49 -1.41
N ARG A 75 2.22 2.28 -2.38
CA ARG A 75 3.65 2.28 -2.75
C ARG A 75 4.54 2.56 -1.54
N ILE A 76 4.26 3.60 -0.77
CA ILE A 76 5.05 3.96 0.42
C ILE A 76 5.05 2.82 1.45
N MET A 77 3.91 2.17 1.71
CA MET A 77 3.83 1.07 2.67
C MET A 77 4.61 -0.17 2.18
N ALA A 78 4.53 -0.48 0.87
CA ALA A 78 5.29 -1.58 0.27
C ALA A 78 6.79 -1.34 0.34
N ASP A 79 7.26 -0.12 0.01
CA ASP A 79 8.67 0.26 0.07
C ASP A 79 9.19 0.21 1.52
N GLN A 80 8.40 0.66 2.48
CA GLN A 80 8.74 0.57 3.90
C GLN A 80 8.83 -0.89 4.38
N ALA A 81 7.92 -1.76 3.94
CA ALA A 81 7.96 -3.18 4.27
C ALA A 81 9.17 -3.89 3.62
N ALA A 82 9.52 -3.52 2.37
CA ALA A 82 10.71 -4.02 1.70
C ALA A 82 11.98 -3.63 2.45
N LYS A 83 12.13 -2.35 2.80
CA LYS A 83 13.29 -1.86 3.56
C LYS A 83 13.45 -2.58 4.91
N LEU A 84 12.35 -2.75 5.67
CA LEU A 84 12.41 -3.48 6.94
C LEU A 84 12.77 -4.96 6.77
N ARG A 85 12.40 -5.58 5.64
CA ARG A 85 12.81 -6.95 5.32
C ARG A 85 14.31 -7.03 5.06
N ASP A 86 14.85 -6.08 4.31
CA ASP A 86 16.30 -6.01 4.05
C ASP A 86 17.07 -5.80 5.36
N ASP A 87 16.63 -4.86 6.21
CA ASP A 87 17.23 -4.62 7.53
C ASP A 87 17.18 -5.89 8.43
N LEU A 88 16.07 -6.64 8.40
CA LEU A 88 15.92 -7.87 9.16
C LEU A 88 16.88 -8.97 8.67
N ILE A 89 17.08 -9.08 7.35
CA ILE A 89 18.01 -10.04 6.77
C ILE A 89 19.44 -9.73 7.23
N ASP A 90 19.84 -8.46 7.25
CA ASP A 90 21.17 -8.05 7.71
C ASP A 90 21.39 -8.35 9.19
N VAL A 91 20.39 -8.11 10.05
CA VAL A 91 20.44 -8.50 11.46
C VAL A 91 20.59 -10.02 11.62
N ILE A 92 19.85 -10.82 10.84
CA ILE A 92 19.95 -12.29 10.88
C ILE A 92 21.34 -12.74 10.44
N ARG A 93 21.93 -12.12 9.40
CA ARG A 93 23.30 -12.42 8.95
C ARG A 93 24.32 -12.15 10.05
N GLN A 94 24.19 -11.03 10.77
CA GLN A 94 25.07 -10.68 11.90
C GLN A 94 24.98 -11.74 13.02
N ILE A 95 23.76 -12.13 13.41
CA ILE A 95 23.55 -13.19 14.42
C ILE A 95 24.24 -14.50 14.02
N ILE A 96 24.10 -14.91 12.75
CA ILE A 96 24.72 -16.15 12.25
C ILE A 96 26.25 -16.03 12.24
N ALA A 97 26.80 -14.87 11.85
CA ALA A 97 28.24 -14.64 11.84
C ALA A 97 28.83 -14.69 13.27
N GLU A 98 28.19 -14.04 14.24
CA GLU A 98 28.57 -14.07 15.67
C GLU A 98 28.52 -15.51 16.23
N SER A 99 27.48 -16.27 15.87
CA SER A 99 27.34 -17.67 16.32
C SER A 99 28.42 -18.61 15.75
N ASN A 100 28.94 -18.32 14.56
CA ASN A 100 30.00 -19.11 13.92
C ASN A 100 31.41 -18.74 14.41
N SER A 101 31.62 -17.52 14.94
CA SER A 101 32.91 -17.12 15.52
C SER A 101 33.15 -17.70 16.92
N ASP A 102 32.10 -18.08 17.64
CA ASP A 102 32.19 -18.66 18.98
C ASP A 102 32.43 -20.19 18.97
N ASN A 103 32.45 -20.83 17.79
CA ASN A 103 32.84 -22.23 17.60
C ASN A 103 34.14 -22.31 16.78
N PRO A 104 35.32 -22.10 17.39
CA PRO A 104 36.56 -22.57 16.78
C PRO A 104 36.50 -24.10 16.78
N SER A 105 36.50 -24.69 15.58
CA SER A 105 36.52 -26.12 15.35
C SER A 105 37.44 -26.87 16.32
N GLU A 106 36.93 -27.96 16.92
CA GLU A 106 37.75 -29.15 17.18
C GLU A 106 38.38 -29.66 15.87
#